data_AF-A0A921NC57-F1
#
_entry.id   AF-A0A921NC57-F1
#
_cell.length_a   1.000
_cell.length_b   1.000
_cell.length_c   1.000
_cell.angle_alpha   90.00
_cell.angle_beta   90.00
_cell.angle_gamma   90.00
#
_symmetry.space_group_name_H-M   'P 1'
#
loop_
_entity.id
_entity.type
_entity.pdbx_description
1 polymer ?
#
loop_
_entity_poly.entity_id
_entity_poly.type
_entity_poly.pdbx_seq_one_letter_code
_entity_poly.pdbx_strand_id
1 'polypeptide(L)' 'MQDYRTGYEYYKKACEAHGLKPINFHYYIMTLSEEQLAAYNESAYKDLHTIQDIVHN' A
#
# COMPACT_ATOMS: atom_id res chain seq x y z
N MET A 1 -5.81 -1.05 3.39
CA MET A 1 -5.62 -1.32 1.93
C MET A 1 -5.58 -0.08 1.05
N GLN A 2 -5.84 1.14 1.54
CA GLN A 2 -5.75 2.34 0.69
C GLN A 2 -4.31 2.72 0.31
N ASP A 3 -3.33 2.47 1.18
CA ASP A 3 -1.95 2.92 0.95
C ASP A 3 -1.23 2.21 -0.20
N TYR A 4 -1.47 0.90 -0.37
CA TYR A 4 -0.93 0.17 -1.52
C TYR A 4 -1.50 0.61 -2.85
N ARG A 5 -2.75 1.10 -2.88
CA ARG A 5 -3.31 1.69 -4.09
C ARG A 5 -2.57 2.99 -4.41
N THR A 6 -2.25 3.81 -3.42
CA THR A 6 -1.42 5.01 -3.61
C THR A 6 -0.04 4.67 -4.15
N GLY A 7 0.63 3.66 -3.57
CA GLY A 7 1.92 3.16 -4.08
C GLY A 7 1.83 2.65 -5.52
N TYR A 8 0.77 1.90 -5.83
CA TYR A 8 0.52 1.41 -7.19
C TYR A 8 0.22 2.53 -8.19
N GLU A 9 -0.51 3.58 -7.80
CA GLU A 9 -0.72 4.77 -8.63
C GLU A 9 0.60 5.48 -8.95
N TYR A 10 1.50 5.59 -7.97
CA TYR A 10 2.84 6.14 -8.20
C TYR A 10 3.65 5.27 -9.18
N TYR A 11 3.64 3.95 -8.98
CA TYR A 11 4.26 2.99 -9.88
C TYR A 11 3.73 3.10 -11.33
N LYS A 12 2.42 3.24 -11.51
CA LYS A 12 1.81 3.44 -12.84
C LYS A 12 2.33 4.72 -13.51
N LYS A 13 2.36 5.84 -12.79
CA LYS A 13 2.89 7.11 -13.32
C LYS A 13 4.35 6.99 -13.74
N ALA A 14 5.17 6.27 -12.97
CA ALA A 14 6.55 6.00 -13.33
C ALA A 14 6.64 5.15 -14.61
N CYS A 15 5.83 4.09 -14.73
CA CYS A 15 5.76 3.27 -15.95
C CYS A 15 5.41 4.13 -17.18
N GLU A 16 4.37 4.96 -17.07
CA GLU A 16 3.92 5.85 -18.15
C GLU A 16 5.01 6.84 -18.57
N ALA A 17 5.72 7.44 -17.61
CA ALA A 17 6.82 8.38 -17.88
C ALA A 17 7.99 7.74 -18.65
N HIS A 18 8.15 6.42 -18.54
CA HIS A 18 9.16 5.64 -19.25
C HIS A 18 8.61 4.89 -20.48
N GLY A 19 7.35 5.11 -20.86
CA GLY A 19 6.71 4.43 -22.00
C GLY A 19 6.43 2.93 -21.75
N LEU A 20 6.39 2.51 -20.50
CA LEU A 20 6.16 1.13 -20.07
C LEU A 20 4.69 0.92 -19.70
N LYS A 21 4.19 -0.29 -19.94
CA LYS A 21 2.89 -0.72 -19.40
C LYS A 21 3.08 -1.27 -17.97
N PRO A 22 2.32 -0.79 -16.98
CA PRO A 22 2.37 -1.35 -15.63
C PRO A 22 1.79 -2.77 -15.59
N ILE A 23 2.35 -3.62 -14.73
CA ILE A 23 1.76 -4.93 -14.39
C ILE A 23 0.48 -4.75 -13.57
N ASN A 24 -0.35 -5.80 -13.47
CA ASN A 24 -1.57 -5.71 -12.66
C ASN A 24 -1.27 -5.52 -11.16
N PHE A 25 -2.25 -4.98 -10.43
CA PHE A 25 -2.11 -4.69 -9.00
C PHE A 25 -1.79 -5.93 -8.16
N HIS A 26 -2.35 -7.09 -8.49
CA HIS A 26 -2.10 -8.32 -7.74
C HIS A 26 -0.62 -8.72 -7.79
N TYR A 27 0.00 -8.68 -8.98
CA TYR A 27 1.42 -8.97 -9.14
C TYR A 27 2.31 -7.90 -8.51
N TYR A 28 1.90 -6.62 -8.54
CA TYR A 28 2.60 -5.55 -7.83
C TYR A 28 2.69 -5.84 -6.31
N ILE A 29 1.61 -6.30 -5.70
CA ILE A 29 1.61 -6.69 -4.28
C ILE A 29 2.51 -7.92 -4.04
N MET A 30 2.49 -8.90 -4.94
CA MET A 30 3.34 -10.09 -4.82
C MET A 30 4.85 -9.79 -4.93
N THR A 31 5.22 -8.65 -5.52
CA THR A 31 6.63 -8.23 -5.59
C THR A 31 7.13 -7.51 -4.33
N LEU A 32 6.28 -7.28 -3.34
CA LEU A 32 6.68 -6.67 -2.08
C LEU A 32 7.45 -7.67 -1.20
N SER A 33 8.51 -7.20 -0.54
CA SER A 33 9.23 -8.02 0.45
C SER A 33 8.40 -8.22 1.71
N GLU A 34 8.75 -9.25 2.49
CA GLU A 34 8.14 -9.47 3.81
C GLU A 34 8.27 -8.24 4.72
N GLU A 35 9.40 -7.53 4.66
CA GLU A 35 9.63 -6.30 5.42
C GLU A 35 8.67 -5.18 5.00
N GLN A 36 8.39 -5.03 3.71
CA GLN A 36 7.43 -4.05 3.20
C GLN A 36 5.99 -4.40 3.60
N LEU A 37 5.65 -5.69 3.58
CA LEU A 37 4.36 -6.19 4.07
C LEU A 37 4.22 -6.01 5.59
N ALA A 38 5.29 -6.25 6.35
CA ALA A 38 5.32 -6.09 7.81
C ALA A 38 5.16 -4.63 8.21
N ALA A 39 5.90 -3.70 7.59
CA ALA A 39 5.79 -2.27 7.84
C ALA A 39 4.37 -1.74 7.59
N TYR A 40 3.69 -2.26 6.57
CA TYR A 40 2.27 -1.95 6.34
C TYR A 40 1.36 -2.54 7.40
N ASN A 41 1.55 -3.81 7.79
CA ASN A 41 0.68 -4.41 8.79
C ASN A 41 0.78 -3.60 10.10
N GLU A 42 1.99 -3.21 10.50
CA GLU A 42 2.21 -2.34 11.66
C GLU A 42 1.52 -0.98 11.55
N SER A 43 1.57 -0.32 10.39
CA SER A 43 0.88 0.97 10.18
C SER A 43 -0.64 0.82 10.19
N ALA A 44 -1.17 -0.23 9.56
CA ALA A 44 -2.59 -0.54 9.56
C ALA A 44 -3.12 -0.87 10.96
N TYR A 45 -2.33 -1.56 11.81
CA TYR A 45 -2.68 -1.82 13.20
C TYR A 45 -2.71 -0.53 14.05
N LYS A 46 -1.81 0.42 13.80
CA LYS A 46 -1.82 1.73 14.47
C LYS A 46 -3.08 2.53 14.12
N ASP A 47 -3.45 2.60 12.85
CA ASP A 47 -4.66 3.30 12.43
C ASP A 47 -5.94 2.67 13.01
N LEU A 48 -5.98 1.33 13.10
CA LEU A 48 -7.12 0.61 13.69
C LEU A 48 -7.28 0.87 15.20
N HIS A 49 -6.16 0.93 15.95
CA HIS A 49 -6.19 1.26 17.37
C HIS A 49 -6.59 2.71 17.63
N THR A 50 -6.12 3.65 16.79
CA THR A 50 -6.50 5.07 16.92
C THR A 50 -8.00 5.28 16.70
N ILE A 51 -8.63 4.51 15.82
CA ILE A 51 -10.10 4.54 15.60
C ILE A 51 -10.85 3.95 16.80
N GLN A 52 -10.35 2.87 17.41
CA GLN A 52 -10.99 2.28 18.60
C GLN A 52 -10.98 3.21 19.81
N ASP A 53 -9.91 4.00 19.98
CA ASP A 53 -9.78 4.98 21.07
C ASP A 53 -10.70 6.20 20.88
N ILE A 54 -11.02 6.57 19.63
CA ILE A 54 -11.98 7.65 19.32
C ILE A 54 -13.43 7.20 19.53
N VAL A 55 -13.73 5.91 19.33
CA VAL A 55 -15.11 5.38 19.43
C VAL A 55 -15.52 5.07 20.88
N HIS A 56 -14.58 4.98 21.82
CA HIS A 56 -14.84 4.68 23.24
C HIS A 56 -14.73 5.89 24.19
N ASN A 57 -14.69 7.13 23.69
CA ASN A 57 -14.70 8.36 24.51
C ASN A 57 -15.90 9.26 24.15
#